data_AF-A0AAU1FYK6-F1
#
_entry.id   AF-A0AAU1FYK6-F1
#
_cell.length_a   1.000
_cell.length_b   1.000
_cell.length_c   1.000
_cell.angle_alpha   90.00
_cell.angle_beta   90.00
_cell.angle_gamma   90.00
#
_symmetry.space_group_name_H-M   'P 1'
#
loop_
_entity.id
_entity.type
_entity.pdbx_description
1 polymer ?
#
loop_
_entity_poly.entity_id
_entity_poly.type
_entity_poly.pdbx_seq_one_letter_code
_entity_poly.pdbx_strand_id
1 'polypeptide(L)'
;MGRIAGRFARVEPRRRAARLVLGLLADLPRKNCWTIAEWAGETTPDGMQHLLGRAKWDADQVRDDVCGYVVEHLHDDRAVLVVDETGDVKKGTGTVGVQRQYTGTAGARISISARQRGVGGSLRYDPVSVRPRCRSCSVGQVRSDPAALR
;
A
#
# COMPACT_ATOMS: atom_id res chain seq x y z
N MET A 1 -18.48 -0.83 -10.24
CA MET A 1 -18.01 -2.03 -10.98
C MET A 1 -18.16 -1.96 -12.51
N GLY A 2 -18.73 -0.90 -13.11
CA GLY A 2 -18.84 -0.80 -14.57
C GLY A 2 -17.48 -0.68 -15.28
N ARG A 3 -16.57 0.14 -14.74
CA ARG A 3 -15.24 0.42 -15.33
C ARG A 3 -14.40 -0.83 -15.59
N ILE A 4 -14.34 -1.72 -14.60
CA ILE A 4 -13.54 -2.96 -14.69
C ILE A 4 -14.31 -4.14 -15.29
N ALA A 5 -15.57 -3.95 -15.73
CA ALA A 5 -16.43 -5.06 -16.11
C ALA A 5 -15.90 -5.87 -17.29
N GLY A 6 -15.28 -5.20 -18.27
CA GLY A 6 -14.68 -5.81 -19.45
C GLY A 6 -13.41 -6.61 -19.16
N ARG A 7 -12.87 -6.57 -17.93
CA ARG A 7 -11.63 -7.27 -17.57
C ARG A 7 -11.87 -8.71 -17.09
N PHE A 8 -13.13 -9.12 -16.98
CA PHE A 8 -13.51 -10.46 -16.54
C PHE A 8 -14.06 -11.26 -17.72
N ALA A 9 -13.57 -12.49 -17.90
CA ALA A 9 -14.06 -13.37 -18.96
C ALA A 9 -15.52 -13.84 -18.73
N ARG A 10 -15.99 -13.80 -17.47
CA ARG A 10 -17.33 -14.25 -17.07
C ARG A 10 -17.95 -13.33 -16.04
N VAL A 11 -19.29 -13.35 -15.94
CA VAL A 11 -20.04 -12.48 -15.03
C VAL A 11 -19.94 -12.91 -13.56
N GLU A 12 -19.79 -14.20 -13.28
CA GLU A 12 -19.75 -14.73 -11.92
C GLU A 12 -18.49 -14.28 -11.16
N PRO A 13 -17.25 -14.38 -11.71
CA PRO A 13 -16.06 -13.81 -11.08
C PRO A 13 -16.18 -12.31 -10.87
N ARG A 14 -16.78 -11.57 -11.80
CA ARG A 14 -17.01 -10.12 -11.67
C ARG A 14 -17.93 -9.78 -10.51
N ARG A 15 -19.06 -10.48 -10.39
CA ARG A 15 -19.99 -10.31 -9.26
C ARG A 15 -19.31 -10.65 -7.94
N ARG A 16 -18.48 -11.69 -7.93
CA ARG A 16 -17.73 -12.07 -6.73
C ARG A 16 -16.64 -11.07 -6.38
N ALA A 17 -15.95 -10.49 -7.36
CA ALA A 17 -15.00 -9.40 -7.13
C ALA A 17 -15.69 -8.19 -6.50
N ALA A 18 -16.93 -7.89 -6.87
CA ALA A 18 -17.74 -6.85 -6.22
C ALA A 18 -17.95 -7.14 -4.74
N ARG A 19 -18.33 -8.38 -4.41
CA ARG A 19 -18.52 -8.82 -3.02
C ARG A 19 -17.20 -8.84 -2.25
N LEU A 20 -16.11 -9.24 -2.88
CA LEU A 20 -14.78 -9.22 -2.28
C LEU A 20 -14.39 -7.79 -1.88
N VAL A 21 -14.52 -6.82 -2.77
CA VAL A 21 -14.20 -5.40 -2.48
C VAL A 21 -15.07 -4.88 -1.35
N LEU A 22 -16.39 -5.13 -1.40
CA LEU A 22 -17.28 -4.69 -0.32
C LEU A 22 -16.95 -5.36 1.02
N GLY A 23 -16.60 -6.65 1.02
CA GLY A 23 -16.16 -7.36 2.23
C GLY A 23 -14.83 -6.85 2.78
N LEU A 24 -13.90 -6.41 1.92
CA LEU A 24 -12.67 -5.75 2.35
C LEU A 24 -12.97 -4.40 3.03
N LEU A 25 -13.96 -3.65 2.55
CA LEU A 25 -14.38 -2.36 3.11
C LEU A 25 -15.33 -2.46 4.30
N ALA A 26 -15.98 -3.60 4.50
CA ALA A 26 -16.90 -3.82 5.63
C ALA A 26 -16.18 -3.78 6.99
N ASP A 27 -16.90 -3.68 8.10
CA ASP A 27 -16.31 -3.86 9.43
C ASP A 27 -16.32 -5.35 9.79
N LEU A 28 -15.28 -6.07 9.38
CA LEU A 28 -15.14 -7.51 9.64
C LEU A 28 -13.93 -7.76 10.55
N PRO A 29 -14.06 -8.64 11.56
CA PRO A 29 -13.00 -8.90 12.53
C PRO A 29 -11.75 -9.49 11.89
N ARG A 30 -11.88 -10.16 10.73
CA ARG A 30 -10.77 -10.68 9.94
C ARG A 30 -11.08 -10.60 8.44
N LYS A 31 -10.08 -10.16 7.67
CA LYS A 31 -10.15 -10.09 6.21
C LYS A 31 -9.51 -11.31 5.57
N ASN A 32 -10.26 -12.41 5.47
CA ASN A 32 -9.85 -13.59 4.74
C ASN A 32 -10.98 -14.10 3.85
N CYS A 33 -10.68 -15.06 2.96
CA CYS A 33 -11.69 -15.61 2.04
C CYS A 33 -12.89 -16.24 2.74
N TRP A 34 -12.70 -16.81 3.94
CA TRP A 34 -13.77 -17.44 4.71
C TRP A 34 -14.75 -16.40 5.24
N THR A 35 -14.27 -15.45 6.04
CA THR A 35 -15.10 -14.42 6.66
C THR A 35 -15.78 -13.54 5.61
N ILE A 36 -15.10 -13.26 4.49
CA ILE A 36 -15.70 -12.50 3.38
C ILE A 36 -16.74 -13.34 2.63
N ALA A 37 -16.52 -14.65 2.45
CA ALA A 37 -17.52 -15.54 1.86
C ALA A 37 -18.79 -15.60 2.71
N GLU A 38 -18.65 -15.77 4.02
CA GLU A 38 -19.78 -15.76 4.96
C GLU A 38 -20.54 -14.43 4.90
N TRP A 39 -19.82 -13.31 4.98
CA TRP A 39 -20.41 -11.97 4.83
C TRP A 39 -21.13 -11.78 3.49
N ALA A 40 -20.59 -12.37 2.42
CA ALA A 40 -21.17 -12.36 1.08
C ALA A 40 -22.37 -13.31 0.90
N GLY A 41 -22.74 -14.08 1.93
CA GLY A 41 -23.81 -15.07 1.90
C GLY A 41 -23.44 -16.38 1.19
N GLU A 42 -22.16 -16.67 1.02
CA GLU A 42 -21.66 -17.94 0.46
C GLU A 42 -21.43 -18.97 1.58
N THR A 43 -21.79 -20.23 1.33
CA THR A 43 -21.67 -21.32 2.32
C THR A 43 -20.24 -21.83 2.48
N THR A 44 -19.38 -21.61 1.48
CA THR A 44 -17.98 -22.06 1.48
C THR A 44 -17.05 -20.97 0.95
N PRO A 45 -15.76 -20.97 1.34
CA PRO A 45 -14.77 -20.01 0.83
C PRO A 45 -14.35 -20.26 -0.62
N ASP A 46 -14.77 -21.38 -1.22
CA ASP A 46 -14.23 -21.88 -2.49
C ASP A 46 -14.43 -20.89 -3.63
N GLY A 47 -15.56 -20.19 -3.64
CA GLY A 47 -15.85 -19.14 -4.61
C GLY A 47 -14.81 -18.01 -4.55
N MET A 48 -14.50 -17.52 -3.36
CA MET A 48 -13.54 -16.44 -3.11
C MET A 48 -12.10 -16.90 -3.42
N GLN A 49 -11.75 -18.11 -3.02
CA GLN A 49 -10.44 -18.69 -3.34
C GLN A 49 -10.27 -18.92 -4.85
N HIS A 50 -11.32 -19.39 -5.52
CA HIS A 50 -11.32 -19.55 -6.97
C HIS A 50 -11.11 -18.21 -7.68
N LEU A 51 -11.79 -17.14 -7.23
CA LEU A 51 -11.62 -15.80 -7.78
C LEU A 51 -10.14 -15.35 -7.73
N LEU A 52 -9.48 -15.57 -6.59
CA LEU A 52 -8.10 -15.12 -6.38
C LEU A 52 -7.05 -16.02 -7.02
N GLY A 53 -7.32 -17.33 -7.14
CA GLY A 53 -6.32 -18.32 -7.54
C GLY A 53 -6.49 -18.90 -8.94
N ARG A 54 -7.69 -18.91 -9.51
CA ARG A 54 -7.99 -19.68 -10.73
C ARG A 54 -8.86 -18.95 -11.77
N ALA A 55 -9.66 -17.98 -11.36
CA ALA A 55 -10.53 -17.25 -12.27
C ALA A 55 -9.72 -16.50 -13.34
N LYS A 56 -10.28 -16.40 -14.55
CA LYS A 56 -9.67 -15.65 -15.66
C LYS A 56 -10.18 -14.20 -15.64
N TRP A 57 -9.30 -13.29 -15.26
CA TRP A 57 -9.48 -11.85 -15.33
C TRP A 57 -8.12 -11.18 -15.53
N ASP A 58 -8.12 -10.02 -16.16
CA ASP A 58 -6.89 -9.27 -16.42
C ASP A 58 -6.58 -8.37 -15.23
N ALA A 59 -5.72 -8.85 -14.33
CA ALA A 59 -5.35 -8.12 -13.11
C ALA A 59 -4.59 -6.82 -13.39
N ASP A 60 -3.77 -6.80 -14.44
CA ASP A 60 -3.00 -5.62 -14.83
C ASP A 60 -3.95 -4.52 -15.33
N GLN A 61 -4.87 -4.87 -16.23
CA GLN A 61 -5.84 -3.91 -16.73
C GLN A 61 -6.83 -3.45 -15.64
N VAL A 62 -7.21 -4.31 -14.69
CA VAL A 62 -8.01 -3.86 -13.53
C VAL A 62 -7.23 -2.87 -12.68
N ARG A 63 -5.95 -3.11 -12.42
CA ARG A 63 -5.09 -2.15 -11.70
C ARG A 63 -5.05 -0.82 -12.46
N ASP A 64 -4.81 -0.86 -13.76
CA ASP A 64 -4.68 0.35 -14.57
C ASP A 64 -6.00 1.14 -14.62
N ASP A 65 -7.15 0.46 -14.71
CA ASP A 65 -8.48 1.08 -14.60
C ASP A 65 -8.70 1.77 -13.24
N VAL A 66 -8.22 1.16 -12.15
CA VAL A 66 -8.30 1.72 -10.79
C VAL A 66 -7.37 2.91 -10.64
N CYS A 67 -6.13 2.82 -11.13
CA CYS A 67 -5.20 3.94 -11.17
C CYS A 67 -5.78 5.13 -11.96
N GLY A 68 -6.36 4.86 -13.13
CA GLY A 68 -7.03 5.88 -13.93
C GLY A 68 -8.19 6.53 -13.17
N TYR A 69 -9.01 5.75 -12.47
CA TYR A 69 -10.09 6.30 -11.62
C TYR A 69 -9.55 7.20 -10.50
N VAL A 70 -8.48 6.78 -9.82
CA VAL A 70 -7.85 7.56 -8.74
C VAL A 70 -7.34 8.89 -9.28
N VAL A 71 -6.63 8.89 -10.40
CA VAL A 71 -6.13 10.12 -11.04
C VAL A 71 -7.30 11.02 -11.45
N GLU A 72 -8.32 10.47 -12.10
CA GLU A 72 -9.49 11.24 -12.54
C GLU A 72 -10.17 12.00 -11.38
N HIS A 73 -10.25 11.39 -10.18
CA HIS A 73 -11.00 11.96 -9.06
C HIS A 73 -10.14 12.69 -8.03
N LEU A 74 -8.85 12.39 -7.94
CA LEU A 74 -7.95 12.92 -6.90
C LEU A 74 -6.78 13.75 -7.47
N HIS A 75 -6.73 13.98 -8.78
CA HIS A 75 -5.75 14.91 -9.34
C HIS A 75 -6.01 16.36 -8.88
N ASP A 76 -4.94 17.07 -8.59
CA ASP A 76 -4.90 18.52 -8.37
C ASP A 76 -3.49 18.96 -8.83
N ASP A 77 -3.39 20.13 -9.47
CA ASP A 77 -2.09 20.66 -9.95
C ASP A 77 -1.07 20.87 -8.82
N ARG A 78 -1.55 20.92 -7.57
CA ARG A 78 -0.75 21.06 -6.35
C ARG A 78 -0.62 19.75 -5.56
N ALA A 79 -1.19 18.65 -6.06
CA ALA A 79 -1.06 17.35 -5.40
C ALA A 79 0.39 16.86 -5.43
N VAL A 80 0.84 16.27 -4.33
CA VAL A 80 2.15 15.62 -4.24
C VAL A 80 1.94 14.11 -4.12
N LEU A 81 2.52 13.34 -5.04
CA LEU A 81 2.55 11.89 -4.93
C LEU A 81 3.60 11.48 -3.90
N VAL A 82 3.14 10.96 -2.76
CA VAL A 82 4.01 10.34 -1.75
C VAL A 82 4.07 8.85 -2.05
N VAL A 83 5.27 8.36 -2.40
CA VAL A 83 5.54 6.92 -2.55
C VAL A 83 6.33 6.49 -1.31
N ASP A 84 5.77 5.55 -0.57
CA ASP A 84 6.43 4.94 0.59
C ASP A 84 6.40 3.42 0.48
N GLU A 85 7.42 2.77 1.02
CA GLU A 85 7.48 1.31 1.08
C GLU A 85 6.79 0.83 2.37
N THR A 86 5.60 0.24 2.25
CA THR A 86 4.99 -0.48 3.37
C THR A 86 5.35 -1.96 3.27
N GLY A 87 6.26 -2.42 4.14
CA GLY A 87 6.66 -3.82 4.22
C GLY A 87 6.06 -4.52 5.44
N ASP A 88 5.21 -5.53 5.20
CA ASP A 88 4.75 -6.46 6.23
C ASP A 88 5.74 -7.62 6.38
N VAL A 89 6.32 -7.77 7.58
CA VAL A 89 7.27 -8.85 7.88
C VAL A 89 6.54 -10.19 7.87
N LYS A 90 6.79 -10.99 6.84
CA LYS A 90 6.28 -12.35 6.71
C LYS A 90 7.34 -13.36 7.17
N LYS A 91 6.94 -14.32 8.00
CA LYS A 91 7.80 -15.43 8.46
C LYS A 91 7.24 -16.76 7.98
N GLY A 92 8.12 -17.63 7.47
CA GLY A 92 7.77 -18.98 7.00
C GLY A 92 8.43 -19.30 5.66
N THR A 93 8.21 -20.51 5.14
CA THR A 93 8.72 -20.95 3.82
C THR A 93 7.62 -21.08 2.76
N GLY A 94 6.35 -21.09 3.17
CA GLY A 94 5.20 -21.36 2.29
C GLY A 94 4.44 -20.13 1.79
N THR A 95 4.82 -18.92 2.20
CA THR A 95 4.09 -17.68 1.86
C THR A 95 4.87 -16.86 0.84
N VAL A 96 4.19 -16.27 -0.15
CA VAL A 96 4.83 -15.36 -1.11
C VAL A 96 5.38 -14.13 -0.37
N GLY A 97 6.62 -13.75 -0.69
CA GLY A 97 7.30 -12.62 -0.06
C GLY A 97 8.01 -12.95 1.26
N VAL A 98 8.28 -14.22 1.57
CA VAL A 98 9.11 -14.62 2.73
C VAL A 98 10.62 -14.52 2.48
N GLN A 99 11.02 -14.12 1.27
CA GLN A 99 12.42 -13.80 0.99
C GLN A 99 12.87 -12.58 1.81
N ARG A 100 14.18 -12.41 1.97
CA ARG A 100 14.75 -11.36 2.81
C ARG A 100 14.30 -9.98 2.32
N GLN A 101 13.36 -9.38 3.06
CA GLN A 101 12.88 -8.02 2.79
C GLN A 101 13.77 -7.02 3.50
N TYR A 102 14.12 -5.94 2.82
CA TYR A 102 14.65 -4.75 3.45
C TYR A 102 13.44 -3.86 3.74
N THR A 103 12.85 -3.99 4.91
CA THR A 103 11.70 -3.15 5.31
C THR A 103 12.12 -2.21 6.44
N GLY A 104 11.73 -0.94 6.33
CA GLY A 104 11.91 0.05 7.39
C GLY A 104 11.29 -0.40 8.72
N THR A 105 10.19 -1.18 8.65
CA THR A 105 9.51 -1.78 9.80
C THR A 105 10.38 -2.79 10.56
N ALA A 106 11.36 -3.41 9.89
CA ALA A 106 12.35 -4.32 10.50
C ALA A 106 13.69 -3.61 10.83
N GLY A 107 13.72 -2.27 10.75
CA GLY A 107 14.90 -1.45 11.03
C GLY A 107 15.90 -1.32 9.87
N ALA A 108 15.55 -1.75 8.65
CA ALA A 108 16.40 -1.57 7.48
C ALA A 108 16.31 -0.12 6.97
N ARG A 109 17.46 0.55 6.80
CA ARG A 109 17.52 1.85 6.12
C ARG A 109 17.87 1.64 4.66
N ILE A 110 17.05 2.18 3.76
CA ILE A 110 17.29 2.20 2.33
C ILE A 110 17.33 3.67 1.90
N SER A 111 18.35 4.05 1.13
CA SER A 111 18.43 5.38 0.52
C SER A 111 17.82 5.32 -0.88
N ILE A 112 16.71 6.03 -1.06
CA ILE A 112 16.05 6.18 -2.36
C ILE A 112 16.45 7.55 -2.92
N SER A 113 17.03 7.59 -4.12
CA SER A 113 17.33 8.85 -4.82
C SER A 113 16.30 9.07 -5.92
N ALA A 114 15.44 10.07 -5.74
CA ALA A 114 14.48 10.47 -6.76
C ALA A 114 15.15 11.43 -7.74
N ARG A 115 15.15 11.09 -9.04
CA ARG A 115 15.59 11.98 -10.12
C ARG A 115 14.36 12.44 -10.90
N GLN A 116 13.87 13.64 -10.62
CA GLN A 116 12.79 14.25 -11.39
C GLN A 116 13.31 14.60 -12.80
N ARG A 117 12.71 14.04 -13.85
CA ARG A 117 12.79 14.64 -15.19
C ARG A 117 11.61 15.59 -15.37
N GLY A 118 11.88 16.87 -15.14
CA GLY A 118 11.16 18.02 -15.68
C GLY A 118 9.69 18.22 -15.27
N VAL A 119 9.46 19.05 -14.25
CA VAL A 119 8.60 20.26 -14.34
C VAL A 119 9.25 21.29 -13.41
N GLY A 120 9.52 22.49 -13.92
CA GLY A 120 10.26 23.54 -13.22
C GLY A 120 9.58 23.96 -11.92
N GLY A 121 10.23 23.68 -10.80
CA GLY A 121 9.84 24.13 -9.46
C GLY A 121 10.71 23.46 -8.41
N SER A 122 11.66 24.20 -7.82
CA SER A 122 12.52 23.67 -6.77
C SER A 122 11.75 23.56 -5.45
N LEU A 123 11.15 22.41 -5.18
CA LEU A 123 10.73 22.05 -3.83
C LEU A 123 11.94 21.47 -3.10
N ARG A 124 12.51 22.26 -2.18
CA ARG A 124 13.43 21.74 -1.18
C ARG A 124 12.60 20.84 -0.26
N TYR A 125 12.82 19.54 -0.38
CA TYR A 125 12.42 18.62 0.67
C TYR A 125 13.39 18.84 1.83
N ASP A 126 12.97 19.53 2.89
CA ASP A 126 13.70 19.50 4.15
C ASP A 126 13.46 18.11 4.74
N PRO A 127 14.47 17.21 4.79
CA PRO A 127 14.30 15.98 5.53
C PRO A 127 14.09 16.37 6.98
N VAL A 128 12.92 16.05 7.53
CA VAL A 128 12.71 16.08 8.98
C VAL A 128 13.74 15.11 9.56
N SER A 129 14.86 15.67 10.00
CA SER A 129 15.90 14.97 10.73
C SER A 129 15.29 14.54 12.07
N VAL A 130 14.70 13.35 12.11
CA VAL A 130 14.45 12.67 13.38
C VAL A 130 15.81 12.22 13.90
N ARG A 131 16.49 13.11 14.64
CA ARG A 131 17.75 12.77 15.31
C ARG A 131 17.46 11.62 16.29
N PRO A 132 18.12 10.46 16.14
CA PRO A 132 17.99 9.40 17.13
C PRO A 132 18.60 9.93 18.44
N ARG A 133 17.80 9.90 19.52
CA ARG A 133 18.32 10.12 20.89
C ARG A 133 19.49 9.17 21.10
N CYS A 134 20.68 9.75 21.22
CA CYS A 134 21.92 9.03 21.54
C CYS A 134 21.73 8.33 22.89
N ARG A 135 21.83 7.00 22.93
CA ARG A 135 21.62 6.17 24.14
C ARG A 135 22.80 6.18 25.12
N SER A 136 23.76 7.10 24.99
CA SER A 136 24.96 7.14 25.85
C SER A 136 25.28 8.49 26.50
N CYS A 137 24.43 9.52 26.40
CA CYS A 137 24.62 10.73 27.21
C CYS A 137 23.94 10.56 28.58
N SER A 138 24.74 10.27 29.59
CA SER A 138 24.37 10.36 31.00
C SER A 138 23.94 11.80 31.36
N VAL A 139 22.98 11.88 32.26
CA VAL A 139 22.33 13.07 32.84
C VAL A 139 23.27 14.29 32.97
N GLY A 140 22.91 15.40 32.32
CA GLY A 140 23.34 16.75 32.69
C GLY A 140 24.37 17.46 31.80
N GLN A 141 23.95 17.99 30.64
CA GLN A 141 24.34 19.35 30.18
C GLN A 141 23.60 19.71 28.88
N VAL A 142 22.74 20.73 28.94
CA VAL A 142 22.24 21.43 27.75
C VAL A 142 23.28 22.48 27.38
N ARG A 143 23.92 22.36 26.22
CA ARG A 143 24.62 23.49 25.60
C ARG A 143 23.77 24.03 24.45
N SER A 144 23.30 25.25 24.62
CA SER A 144 22.79 26.09 23.53
C SER A 144 23.96 26.56 22.66
N ASP A 145 23.93 26.21 21.38
CA ASP A 145 24.86 26.72 20.37
C ASP A 145 24.25 28.00 19.73
N PRO A 146 24.91 29.17 19.77
CA PRO A 146 24.29 30.45 19.41
C PRO A 146 24.32 30.78 17.90
N ALA A 147 24.77 29.90 17.01
CA ALA A 147 24.90 30.23 15.59
C ALA A 147 23.59 30.14 14.76
N ALA A 148 22.43 30.08 15.40
CA ALA A 148 21.12 30.08 14.75
C ALA A 148 20.35 31.34 15.12
N LEU A 149 20.86 32.52 14.74
CA LEU A 149 20.13 33.77 14.40
C LEU A 149 21.16 34.90 14.17
N ARG A 150 21.53 35.11 12.90
CA ARG A 150 22.54 36.07 12.38
C ARG A 150 24.01 35.71 12.59
#